data_AF-A0A034VGG7-F1
#
_entry.id   AF-A0A034VGG7-F1
#
_cell.length_a   1.000
_cell.length_b   1.000
_cell.length_c   1.000
_cell.angle_alpha   90.00
_cell.angle_beta   90.00
_cell.angle_gamma   90.00
#
_symmetry.space_group_name_H-M   'P 1'
#
loop_
_entity.id
_entity.type
_entity.pdbx_description
1 polymer ?
#
loop_
_entity_poly.entity_id
_entity_poly.type
_entity_poly.pdbx_seq_one_letter_code
_entity_poly.pdbx_strand_id
1 'polypeptide(L)'
;GPTSKPEFMIAGICAIMAIHFGGFILPILHKFRKSKTFISLFGALFLIFIMIACLPVGFPYKKDVAVQRVYVLHTARTFYDERGFVYKNESGFYVQPVDKRINLLKKTVLQNAEPNSKIQEDCETELFCGLPLYNSRWMDWKNSSRWVVAPSPYLPIPTELKLTSKVYITGTRVRYGFSLKSADRVVIYIDPYPNTKIVDWTFDKTPLKSNFSTPYFVYHVYSMDDRPLDFWIELDRGTPDYEGAALRLGIGAHFMYHDAYYTEEFKDFLKLFPEWSYPLDWLASYESRIF
;
A
#
# COMPACT_ATOMS: atom_id res chain seq x y z
N GLY A 1 7.21 5.91 -4.99
CA GLY A 1 6.44 4.66 -5.17
C GLY A 1 6.63 4.11 -6.58
N PRO A 2 6.03 2.96 -6.89
CA PRO A 2 6.24 2.20 -8.12
C PRO A 2 5.73 2.88 -9.40
N THR A 3 4.94 3.95 -9.30
CA THR A 3 4.41 4.70 -10.45
C THR A 3 5.11 6.05 -10.70
N SER A 4 5.82 6.58 -9.71
CA SER A 4 6.44 7.91 -9.75
C SER A 4 7.67 7.92 -10.66
N LYS A 5 7.81 8.89 -11.58
CA LYS A 5 8.91 8.96 -12.56
C LYS A 5 9.84 10.19 -12.41
N PRO A 6 10.50 10.36 -11.24
CA PRO A 6 11.39 11.48 -11.02
C PRO A 6 12.61 11.46 -11.94
N GLU A 7 13.03 10.28 -12.42
CA GLU A 7 14.19 10.15 -13.31
C GLU A 7 14.01 10.87 -14.65
N PHE A 8 12.79 10.94 -15.20
CA PHE A 8 12.55 11.73 -16.42
C PHE A 8 12.63 13.22 -16.17
N MET A 9 12.19 13.68 -14.99
CA MET A 9 12.32 15.08 -14.59
C MET A 9 13.80 15.45 -14.41
N ILE A 10 14.56 14.60 -13.71
CA ILE A 10 16.01 14.79 -13.55
C ILE A 10 16.72 14.75 -14.90
N ALA A 11 16.41 13.78 -15.77
CA ALA A 11 16.97 13.71 -17.10
C ALA A 11 16.66 14.96 -17.94
N GLY A 12 15.43 15.48 -17.84
CA GLY A 12 15.03 16.73 -18.48
C GLY A 12 15.82 17.93 -17.98
N ILE A 13 15.98 18.09 -16.66
CA ILE A 13 16.79 19.16 -16.06
C ILE A 13 18.25 19.04 -16.51
N CYS A 14 18.81 17.82 -16.49
CA CYS A 14 20.18 17.57 -16.97
C CYS A 14 20.34 17.94 -18.45
N ALA A 15 19.37 17.61 -19.31
CA ALA A 15 19.39 17.95 -20.72
C ALA A 15 19.32 19.47 -20.95
N ILE A 16 18.43 20.18 -20.25
CA ILE A 16 18.30 21.64 -20.34
C ILE A 16 19.61 22.31 -19.91
N MET A 17 20.18 21.88 -18.78
CA MET A 17 21.45 22.42 -18.28
C MET A 17 22.59 22.13 -19.27
N ALA A 18 22.67 20.91 -19.81
CA ALA A 18 23.68 20.56 -20.81
C ALA A 18 23.57 21.42 -22.07
N ILE A 19 22.37 21.73 -22.55
CA ILE A 19 22.15 22.61 -23.70
C ILE A 19 22.61 24.05 -23.38
N HIS A 20 22.22 24.58 -22.22
CA HIS A 20 22.59 25.94 -21.80
C HIS A 20 24.11 26.10 -21.68
N PHE A 21 24.77 25.17 -21.00
CA PHE A 21 26.23 25.19 -20.86
C PHE A 21 26.94 24.87 -22.18
N GLY A 22 26.36 24.01 -23.02
CA GLY A 22 26.90 23.67 -24.33
C GLY A 22 27.15 24.90 -25.20
N GLY A 23 26.24 25.88 -25.18
CA GLY A 23 26.39 27.15 -25.90
C GLY A 23 27.62 27.96 -25.50
N PHE A 24 28.06 27.90 -24.24
CA PHE A 24 29.26 28.59 -23.75
C PHE A 24 30.53 27.73 -23.89
N ILE A 25 30.41 26.42 -23.66
CA ILE A 25 31.54 25.49 -23.66
C ILE A 25 32.04 25.23 -25.08
N LEU A 26 31.15 25.09 -26.07
CA LEU A 26 31.54 24.76 -27.45
C LEU A 26 32.46 25.81 -28.11
N PRO A 27 32.17 27.13 -28.04
CA PRO A 27 33.08 28.16 -28.57
C PRO A 27 34.46 28.16 -27.88
N ILE A 28 34.49 27.95 -26.57
CA ILE A 28 35.74 27.85 -25.79
C ILE A 28 36.54 26.62 -26.22
N LEU A 29 35.89 25.46 -26.37
CA LEU A 29 36.50 24.22 -26.84
C LEU A 29 37.12 24.37 -28.23
N HIS A 30 36.46 25.09 -29.15
CA HIS A 30 36.98 25.36 -30.49
C HIS A 30 38.25 26.22 -30.51
N LYS A 31 38.51 27.01 -29.46
CA LYS A 31 39.72 27.82 -29.33
C LYS A 31 40.96 27.01 -28.90
N PHE A 32 40.78 25.80 -28.38
CA PHE A 32 41.90 24.92 -28.04
C PHE A 32 42.52 24.27 -29.29
N ARG A 33 43.86 24.17 -29.30
CA ARG A 33 44.66 23.61 -30.40
C ARG A 33 44.32 22.15 -30.77
N LYS A 34 43.63 21.42 -29.89
CA LYS A 34 43.25 20.00 -30.05
C LYS A 34 41.75 19.76 -29.81
N SER A 35 40.89 20.72 -30.16
CA SER A 35 39.43 20.68 -29.95
C SER A 35 38.76 19.38 -30.41
N LYS A 36 39.12 18.86 -31.59
CA LYS A 36 38.60 17.59 -32.14
C LYS A 36 38.90 16.39 -31.23
N THR A 37 40.05 16.37 -30.58
CA THR A 37 40.43 15.30 -29.64
C THR A 37 39.55 15.33 -28.40
N PHE A 38 39.29 16.52 -27.84
CA PHE A 38 38.40 16.66 -26.69
C PHE A 38 36.95 16.27 -27.02
N ILE A 39 36.42 16.72 -28.16
CA ILE A 39 35.07 16.36 -28.60
C ILE A 39 34.97 14.84 -28.83
N SER A 40 35.97 14.25 -29.48
CA SER A 40 36.02 12.80 -29.69
C SER A 40 36.08 12.02 -28.37
N LEU A 41 36.81 12.52 -27.37
CA LEU A 41 36.87 11.92 -26.03
C LEU A 41 35.51 11.96 -25.34
N PHE A 42 34.79 13.09 -25.36
CA PHE A 42 33.44 13.18 -24.81
C PHE A 42 32.46 12.24 -25.53
N GLY A 43 32.56 12.12 -26.86
CA GLY A 43 31.78 11.16 -27.64
C GLY A 43 32.07 9.71 -27.24
N ALA A 44 33.33 9.34 -27.05
CA ALA A 44 33.71 8.01 -26.59
C ALA A 44 33.17 7.73 -25.18
N LEU A 45 33.30 8.67 -24.24
CA LEU A 45 32.75 8.55 -22.89
C LEU A 45 31.23 8.39 -22.90
N PHE A 46 30.53 9.16 -23.73
CA PHE A 46 29.08 9.03 -23.90
C PHE A 46 28.67 7.63 -24.36
N LEU A 47 29.37 7.06 -25.34
CA LEU A 47 29.14 5.69 -25.79
C LEU A 47 29.42 4.67 -24.69
N ILE A 48 30.47 4.86 -23.89
CA ILE A 48 30.78 3.99 -22.75
C ILE A 48 29.64 4.02 -21.72
N PHE A 49 29.11 5.20 -21.39
CA PHE A 49 27.98 5.31 -20.45
C PHE A 49 26.70 4.66 -20.99
N ILE A 50 26.42 4.78 -22.30
CA ILE A 50 25.32 4.04 -22.93
C ILE A 50 25.53 2.53 -22.81
N MET A 51 26.74 2.05 -23.11
CA MET A 51 27.08 0.64 -22.99
C MET A 51 26.86 0.12 -21.57
N ILE A 52 27.32 0.86 -20.55
CA ILE A 52 27.10 0.52 -19.14
C ILE A 52 25.60 0.44 -18.84
N ALA A 53 24.79 1.41 -19.30
CA ALA A 53 23.36 1.45 -19.06
C ALA A 53 22.57 0.30 -19.72
N CYS A 54 23.07 -0.22 -20.85
CA CYS A 54 22.45 -1.32 -21.60
C CYS A 54 22.95 -2.71 -21.16
N LEU A 55 24.13 -2.79 -20.55
CA LEU A 55 24.74 -4.04 -20.10
C LEU A 55 24.24 -4.46 -18.71
N PRO A 56 24.39 -5.75 -18.32
CA PRO A 56 24.09 -6.21 -16.96
C PRO A 56 24.86 -5.47 -15.86
N VAL A 57 26.00 -4.84 -16.20
CA VAL A 57 26.75 -3.97 -15.30
C VAL A 57 25.91 -2.77 -14.83
N GLY A 58 25.00 -2.27 -15.67
CA GLY A 58 24.04 -1.23 -15.32
C GLY A 58 22.75 -1.75 -14.67
N PHE A 59 22.68 -3.04 -14.31
CA PHE A 59 21.52 -3.57 -13.60
C PHE A 59 21.36 -2.84 -12.25
N PRO A 60 20.18 -2.28 -11.97
CA PRO A 60 20.02 -1.31 -10.89
C PRO A 60 19.97 -1.94 -9.49
N TYR A 61 19.90 -3.27 -9.40
CA TYR A 61 19.75 -3.96 -8.12
C TYR A 61 20.95 -4.81 -7.76
N LYS A 62 21.36 -4.76 -6.50
CA LYS A 62 22.47 -5.54 -5.96
C LYS A 62 22.18 -5.90 -4.51
N LYS A 63 22.46 -7.16 -4.14
CA LYS A 63 22.37 -7.66 -2.77
C LYS A 63 23.05 -6.70 -1.79
N ASP A 64 22.40 -6.44 -0.66
CA ASP A 64 22.84 -5.62 0.49
C ASP A 64 23.11 -4.11 0.23
N VAL A 65 23.35 -3.70 -1.01
CA VAL A 65 23.73 -2.30 -1.34
C VAL A 65 22.58 -1.53 -1.99
N ALA A 66 21.87 -2.17 -2.91
CA ALA A 66 20.82 -1.56 -3.72
C ALA A 66 19.73 -2.58 -4.00
N VAL A 67 19.08 -3.06 -2.95
CA VAL A 67 18.06 -4.11 -3.09
C VAL A 67 16.77 -3.57 -3.72
N GLN A 68 16.10 -4.41 -4.50
CA GLN A 68 14.71 -4.15 -4.89
C GLN A 68 13.80 -4.38 -3.69
N ARG A 69 13.03 -3.38 -3.27
CA ARG A 69 12.15 -3.48 -2.11
C ARG A 69 10.76 -3.92 -2.53
N VAL A 70 10.24 -4.94 -1.86
CA VAL A 70 8.91 -5.48 -2.08
C VAL A 70 8.30 -5.83 -0.73
N TYR A 71 7.08 -5.38 -0.45
CA TYR A 71 6.35 -5.84 0.73
C TYR A 71 5.62 -7.14 0.40
N VAL A 72 5.65 -8.12 1.31
CA VAL A 72 5.06 -9.45 1.11
C VAL A 72 4.26 -9.85 2.34
N LEU A 73 2.94 -9.83 2.24
CA LEU A 73 2.06 -10.08 3.40
C LEU A 73 1.35 -11.41 3.22
N HIS A 74 1.51 -12.33 4.17
CA HIS A 74 0.65 -13.51 4.23
C HIS A 74 -0.68 -13.13 4.86
N THR A 75 -1.72 -13.07 4.05
CA THR A 75 -2.94 -12.33 4.34
C THR A 75 -4.17 -13.23 4.37
N ALA A 76 -5.01 -13.07 5.39
CA ALA A 76 -6.40 -13.55 5.41
C ALA A 76 -7.38 -12.37 5.21
N ARG A 77 -8.42 -12.53 4.41
CA ARG A 77 -9.45 -11.50 4.16
C ARG A 77 -10.84 -12.08 4.39
N THR A 78 -11.64 -11.41 5.21
CA THR A 78 -13.02 -11.80 5.50
C THR A 78 -13.97 -10.63 5.26
N PHE A 79 -15.06 -10.88 4.54
CA PHE A 79 -16.04 -9.86 4.17
C PHE A 79 -17.42 -10.25 4.66
N TYR A 80 -18.08 -9.32 5.35
CA TYR A 80 -19.38 -9.50 5.96
C TYR A 80 -20.44 -8.67 5.24
N ASP A 81 -21.63 -9.25 5.04
CA ASP A 81 -22.80 -8.55 4.52
C ASP A 81 -23.47 -7.69 5.60
N GLU A 82 -24.53 -6.96 5.23
CA GLU A 82 -25.28 -6.10 6.17
C GLU A 82 -25.97 -6.87 7.31
N ARG A 83 -26.16 -8.19 7.14
CA ARG A 83 -26.76 -9.08 8.15
C ARG A 83 -25.68 -9.69 9.05
N GLY A 84 -24.40 -9.44 8.78
CA GLY A 84 -23.26 -10.00 9.50
C GLY A 84 -22.87 -11.41 9.07
N PHE A 85 -23.35 -11.90 7.91
CA PHE A 85 -22.92 -13.17 7.34
C PHE A 85 -21.66 -12.99 6.49
N VAL A 86 -20.74 -13.96 6.58
CA VAL A 86 -19.55 -14.00 5.73
C VAL A 86 -19.96 -14.42 4.32
N TYR A 87 -19.82 -13.54 3.34
CA TYR A 87 -20.07 -13.86 1.92
C TYR A 87 -18.78 -14.16 1.15
N LYS A 88 -17.63 -13.71 1.66
CA LYS A 88 -16.31 -13.95 1.04
C LYS A 88 -15.27 -14.13 2.14
N ASN A 89 -14.50 -15.21 2.03
CA ASN A 89 -13.36 -15.52 2.90
C ASN A 89 -12.26 -16.10 2.03
N GLU A 90 -11.11 -15.44 2.01
CA GLU A 90 -10.00 -15.79 1.12
C GLU A 90 -8.65 -15.51 1.77
N SER A 91 -7.63 -16.19 1.31
CA SER A 91 -6.26 -16.02 1.80
C SER A 91 -5.26 -16.06 0.66
N GLY A 92 -4.09 -15.45 0.89
CA GLY A 92 -3.07 -15.35 -0.12
C GLY A 92 -1.86 -14.53 0.31
N PHE A 93 -0.84 -14.52 -0.56
CA PHE A 93 0.28 -13.62 -0.44
C PHE A 93 -0.02 -12.34 -1.20
N TYR A 94 -0.11 -11.24 -0.45
CA TYR A 94 -0.23 -9.90 -1.01
C TYR A 94 1.16 -9.32 -1.23
N VAL A 95 1.51 -9.08 -2.48
CA VAL A 95 2.81 -8.56 -2.89
C VAL A 95 2.65 -7.12 -3.35
N GLN A 96 3.24 -6.18 -2.60
CA GLN A 96 3.18 -4.75 -2.90
C GLN A 96 4.58 -4.23 -3.27
N PRO A 97 4.86 -4.01 -4.57
CA PRO A 97 6.14 -3.46 -5.01
C PRO A 97 6.32 -2.02 -4.53
N VAL A 98 7.55 -1.66 -4.16
CA VAL A 98 7.94 -0.26 -3.91
C VAL A 98 8.61 0.34 -5.14
N ASP A 99 9.42 -0.48 -5.82
CA ASP A 99 10.19 -0.10 -7.00
C ASP A 99 9.49 -0.53 -8.31
N LYS A 100 9.83 0.14 -9.42
CA LYS A 100 9.12 0.02 -10.71
C LYS A 100 9.23 -1.33 -11.41
N ARG A 101 10.38 -1.98 -11.28
CA ARG A 101 10.75 -3.12 -12.13
C ARG A 101 10.20 -4.44 -11.60
N ILE A 102 8.92 -4.45 -11.21
CA ILE A 102 8.26 -5.64 -10.68
C ILE A 102 8.17 -6.77 -11.71
N ASN A 103 8.16 -6.43 -13.02
CA ASN A 103 8.15 -7.42 -14.10
C ASN A 103 9.38 -8.36 -14.07
N LEU A 104 10.48 -7.99 -13.40
CA LEU A 104 11.62 -8.87 -13.19
C LEU A 104 11.27 -10.10 -12.34
N LEU A 105 10.26 -9.97 -11.46
CA LEU A 105 9.76 -11.06 -10.61
C LEU A 105 8.63 -11.87 -11.27
N LYS A 106 8.22 -11.52 -12.51
CA LYS A 106 7.06 -12.15 -13.19
C LYS A 106 7.23 -13.65 -13.42
N LYS A 107 8.44 -14.09 -13.74
CA LYS A 107 8.74 -15.49 -14.06
C LYS A 107 9.12 -16.34 -12.84
N THR A 108 9.28 -15.72 -11.67
CA THR A 108 9.67 -16.39 -10.44
C THR A 108 8.55 -16.26 -9.41
N VAL A 109 8.56 -15.19 -8.62
CA VAL A 109 7.63 -14.94 -7.52
C VAL A 109 6.18 -14.81 -8.00
N LEU A 110 5.96 -14.13 -9.12
CA LEU A 110 4.63 -13.75 -9.59
C LEU A 110 4.11 -14.64 -10.72
N GLN A 111 4.68 -15.84 -10.90
CA GLN A 111 4.28 -16.76 -11.95
C GLN A 111 2.81 -17.19 -11.78
N ASN A 112 2.40 -17.43 -10.54
CA ASN A 112 1.06 -17.89 -10.16
C ASN A 112 0.20 -16.76 -9.56
N ALA A 113 0.53 -15.50 -9.86
CA ALA A 113 -0.26 -14.38 -9.39
C ALA A 113 -1.58 -14.29 -10.16
N GLU A 114 -2.66 -13.97 -9.44
CA GLU A 114 -3.96 -13.63 -10.02
C GLU A 114 -3.83 -12.46 -11.01
N PRO A 115 -4.71 -12.40 -12.03
CA PRO A 115 -4.73 -11.29 -12.95
C PRO A 115 -5.03 -9.97 -12.22
N ASN A 116 -4.46 -8.87 -12.69
CA ASN A 116 -4.68 -7.54 -12.09
C ASN A 116 -6.16 -7.14 -12.02
N SER A 117 -6.99 -7.67 -12.92
CA SER A 117 -8.45 -7.45 -12.93
C SER A 117 -9.10 -7.88 -11.62
N LYS A 118 -8.54 -8.88 -10.92
CA LYS A 118 -9.11 -9.35 -9.67
C LYS A 118 -9.07 -8.30 -8.57
N ILE A 119 -7.93 -7.62 -8.42
CA ILE A 119 -7.79 -6.52 -7.45
C ILE A 119 -8.62 -5.31 -7.89
N GLN A 120 -8.73 -5.06 -9.21
CA GLN A 120 -9.55 -3.96 -9.73
C GLN A 120 -11.03 -4.16 -9.40
N GLU A 121 -11.56 -5.37 -9.56
CA GLU A 121 -12.93 -5.73 -9.17
C GLU A 121 -13.14 -5.54 -7.65
N ASP A 122 -12.21 -6.02 -6.83
CA ASP A 122 -12.26 -5.82 -5.38
C ASP A 122 -12.20 -4.31 -5.03
N CYS A 123 -11.47 -3.47 -5.77
CA CYS A 123 -11.42 -2.01 -5.57
C CYS A 123 -12.72 -1.26 -5.88
N GLU A 124 -13.54 -1.79 -6.78
CA GLU A 124 -14.83 -1.17 -7.14
C GLU A 124 -15.91 -1.47 -6.09
N THR A 125 -15.78 -2.56 -5.36
CA THR A 125 -16.81 -3.11 -4.48
C THR A 125 -16.45 -3.02 -3.00
N GLU A 126 -15.17 -3.11 -2.66
CA GLU A 126 -14.69 -3.21 -1.29
C GLU A 126 -13.93 -1.97 -0.83
N LEU A 127 -14.10 -1.68 0.46
CA LEU A 127 -13.39 -0.62 1.15
C LEU A 127 -11.87 -0.85 1.05
N PHE A 128 -11.15 0.16 0.53
CA PHE A 128 -9.72 0.07 0.24
C PHE A 128 -9.31 -1.20 -0.54
N CYS A 129 -10.14 -1.62 -1.51
CA CYS A 129 -9.95 -2.84 -2.32
C CYS A 129 -9.94 -4.15 -1.55
N GLY A 130 -10.40 -4.14 -0.30
CA GLY A 130 -10.30 -5.30 0.57
C GLY A 130 -8.86 -5.71 0.83
N LEU A 131 -7.93 -4.76 0.96
CA LEU A 131 -6.51 -5.04 1.18
C LEU A 131 -6.06 -4.48 2.55
N PRO A 132 -5.17 -5.19 3.27
CA PRO A 132 -4.55 -4.66 4.48
C PRO A 132 -3.45 -3.65 4.10
N LEU A 133 -3.86 -2.46 3.68
CA LEU A 133 -2.95 -1.39 3.29
C LEU A 133 -2.28 -0.78 4.53
N TYR A 134 -0.98 -1.07 4.69
CA TYR A 134 -0.20 -0.62 5.85
C TYR A 134 -0.08 0.91 5.97
N ASN A 135 -0.09 1.63 4.84
CA ASN A 135 -0.11 3.09 4.83
C ASN A 135 -1.00 3.62 3.71
N SER A 136 -1.40 4.89 3.84
CA SER A 136 -2.25 5.55 2.84
C SER A 136 -1.61 5.63 1.44
N ARG A 137 -0.28 5.69 1.32
CA ARG A 137 0.44 5.71 0.02
C ARG A 137 0.25 4.40 -0.76
N TRP A 138 -0.05 3.29 -0.10
CA TRP A 138 -0.30 2.02 -0.80
C TRP A 138 -1.59 2.06 -1.61
N MET A 139 -2.54 2.94 -1.26
CA MET A 139 -3.73 3.20 -2.07
C MET A 139 -3.37 3.74 -3.47
N ASP A 140 -2.32 4.56 -3.58
CA ASP A 140 -1.81 5.03 -4.87
C ASP A 140 -1.08 3.92 -5.64
N TRP A 141 -0.60 2.90 -4.93
CA TRP A 141 0.23 1.83 -5.48
C TRP A 141 -0.57 0.55 -5.76
N LYS A 142 -1.87 0.52 -5.43
CA LYS A 142 -2.76 -0.65 -5.57
C LYS A 142 -2.68 -1.34 -6.93
N ASN A 143 -2.58 -0.57 -8.03
CA ASN A 143 -2.52 -1.11 -9.40
C ASN A 143 -1.24 -1.91 -9.69
N SER A 144 -0.19 -1.68 -8.90
CA SER A 144 1.08 -2.43 -8.99
C SER A 144 1.11 -3.65 -8.08
N SER A 145 0.17 -3.78 -7.15
CA SER A 145 0.10 -4.91 -6.24
C SER A 145 -0.31 -6.19 -6.95
N ARG A 146 0.03 -7.32 -6.35
CA ARG A 146 -0.27 -8.65 -6.87
C ARG A 146 -0.79 -9.53 -5.74
N TRP A 147 -1.68 -10.44 -6.09
CA TRP A 147 -2.23 -11.42 -5.18
C TRP A 147 -1.85 -12.81 -5.67
N VAL A 148 -1.28 -13.63 -4.81
CA VAL A 148 -0.99 -15.05 -5.08
C VAL A 148 -1.82 -15.86 -4.11
N VAL A 149 -2.69 -16.74 -4.63
CA VAL A 149 -3.56 -17.57 -3.79
C VAL A 149 -2.70 -18.51 -2.94
N ALA A 150 -2.99 -18.58 -1.65
CA ALA A 150 -2.27 -19.42 -0.70
C ALA A 150 -3.18 -19.81 0.48
N PRO A 151 -2.85 -20.86 1.25
CA PRO A 151 -3.54 -21.20 2.50
C PRO A 151 -3.56 -20.05 3.50
N SER A 152 -4.47 -20.09 4.47
CA SER A 152 -4.60 -19.04 5.48
C SER A 152 -3.38 -18.98 6.40
N PRO A 153 -2.91 -17.78 6.79
CA PRO A 153 -1.88 -17.63 7.81
C PRO A 153 -2.37 -18.11 9.18
N TYR A 154 -1.43 -18.51 10.04
CA TYR A 154 -1.66 -18.68 11.48
C TYR A 154 -1.49 -17.33 12.18
N LEU A 155 -2.60 -16.63 12.44
CA LEU A 155 -2.55 -15.33 13.12
C LEU A 155 -2.34 -15.53 14.63
N PRO A 156 -1.42 -14.77 15.28
CA PRO A 156 -1.19 -14.85 16.72
C PRO A 156 -2.45 -14.61 17.57
N ILE A 157 -3.28 -13.67 17.16
CA ILE A 157 -4.58 -13.36 17.76
C ILE A 157 -5.60 -13.02 16.67
N PRO A 158 -6.89 -13.34 16.86
CA PRO A 158 -7.93 -12.94 15.92
C PRO A 158 -8.23 -11.44 16.00
N THR A 159 -8.81 -10.91 14.93
CA THR A 159 -9.41 -9.56 14.95
C THR A 159 -10.86 -9.68 15.40
N GLU A 160 -11.22 -8.99 16.49
CA GLU A 160 -12.56 -8.96 17.05
C GLU A 160 -13.05 -7.52 17.14
N LEU A 161 -13.93 -7.14 16.19
CA LEU A 161 -14.66 -5.86 16.23
C LEU A 161 -16.07 -6.09 16.76
N LYS A 162 -16.43 -5.45 17.87
CA LYS A 162 -17.74 -5.56 18.51
C LYS A 162 -18.41 -4.20 18.59
N LEU A 163 -19.69 -4.12 18.20
CA LEU A 163 -20.55 -2.97 18.46
C LEU A 163 -20.98 -3.01 19.92
N THR A 164 -20.52 -2.06 20.73
CA THR A 164 -20.82 -2.00 22.18
C THR A 164 -22.00 -1.10 22.49
N SER A 165 -22.29 -0.10 21.66
CA SER A 165 -23.42 0.81 21.87
C SER A 165 -23.94 1.43 20.58
N LYS A 166 -25.23 1.76 20.55
CA LYS A 166 -25.88 2.55 19.50
C LYS A 166 -26.83 3.54 20.18
N VAL A 167 -26.45 4.81 20.22
CA VAL A 167 -27.14 5.86 20.97
C VAL A 167 -27.63 6.95 20.02
N TYR A 168 -28.93 7.23 20.02
CA TYR A 168 -29.52 8.33 19.27
C TYR A 168 -29.31 9.64 20.04
N ILE A 169 -28.50 10.55 19.48
CA ILE A 169 -28.17 11.85 20.07
C ILE A 169 -29.27 12.87 19.73
N THR A 170 -29.71 12.86 18.47
CA THR A 170 -30.86 13.64 17.98
C THR A 170 -31.68 12.77 17.03
N GLY A 171 -32.74 13.31 16.43
CA GLY A 171 -33.52 12.60 15.41
C GLY A 171 -32.65 12.09 14.26
N THR A 172 -31.63 12.82 13.82
CA THR A 172 -30.78 12.43 12.67
C THR A 172 -29.40 11.90 13.08
N ARG A 173 -28.96 12.15 14.32
CA ARG A 173 -27.61 11.79 14.77
C ARG A 173 -27.58 10.55 15.63
N VAL A 174 -26.71 9.61 15.26
CA VAL A 174 -26.51 8.35 15.96
C VAL A 174 -25.04 8.14 16.24
N ARG A 175 -24.71 7.76 17.47
CA ARG A 175 -23.37 7.41 17.90
C ARG A 175 -23.24 5.90 18.03
N TYR A 176 -22.28 5.34 17.31
CA TYR A 176 -21.89 3.93 17.37
C TYR A 176 -20.63 3.81 18.22
N GLY A 177 -20.67 2.98 19.26
CA GLY A 177 -19.51 2.63 20.08
C GLY A 177 -18.99 1.24 19.70
N PHE A 178 -17.67 1.12 19.63
CA PHE A 178 -16.98 -0.09 19.22
C PHE A 178 -15.90 -0.48 20.22
N SER A 179 -15.63 -1.78 20.31
CA SER A 179 -14.48 -2.35 20.99
C SER A 179 -13.72 -3.24 20.00
N LEU A 180 -12.44 -2.98 19.82
CA LEU A 180 -11.59 -3.66 18.84
C LEU A 180 -10.39 -4.33 19.52
N LYS A 181 -10.36 -5.66 19.51
CA LYS A 181 -9.20 -6.46 19.89
C LYS A 181 -8.55 -7.01 18.63
N SER A 182 -7.29 -6.68 18.36
CA SER A 182 -6.59 -7.07 17.12
C SER A 182 -5.08 -6.93 17.32
N ALA A 183 -4.28 -7.01 16.26
CA ALA A 183 -2.81 -6.86 16.28
C ALA A 183 -2.33 -5.57 16.97
N ASP A 184 -1.03 -5.47 17.26
CA ASP A 184 -0.40 -4.28 17.82
C ASP A 184 -0.40 -3.07 16.86
N ARG A 185 -0.47 -3.35 15.55
CA ARG A 185 -0.61 -2.37 14.47
C ARG A 185 -1.88 -2.64 13.69
N VAL A 186 -2.81 -1.70 13.74
CA VAL A 186 -4.10 -1.81 13.07
C VAL A 186 -4.38 -0.55 12.28
N VAL A 187 -4.90 -0.74 11.09
CA VAL A 187 -5.45 0.31 10.24
C VAL A 187 -6.96 0.17 10.24
N ILE A 188 -7.66 1.23 10.63
CA ILE A 188 -9.11 1.31 10.63
C ILE A 188 -9.52 2.17 9.45
N TYR A 189 -10.24 1.57 8.51
CA TYR A 189 -10.86 2.21 7.37
C TYR A 189 -12.29 2.54 7.72
N ILE A 190 -12.69 3.81 7.56
CA ILE A 190 -14.01 4.29 7.98
C ILE A 190 -14.71 4.91 6.78
N ASP A 191 -15.77 4.27 6.29
CA ASP A 191 -16.55 4.73 5.16
C ASP A 191 -18.00 4.99 5.55
N PRO A 192 -18.45 6.25 5.64
CA PRO A 192 -19.85 6.54 5.86
C PRO A 192 -20.66 6.14 4.61
N TYR A 193 -21.81 5.50 4.83
CA TYR A 193 -22.70 5.14 3.73
C TYR A 193 -23.26 6.38 3.00
N PRO A 194 -23.75 6.25 1.75
CA PRO A 194 -24.36 7.35 1.03
C PRO A 194 -25.41 8.09 1.85
N ASN A 195 -25.38 9.43 1.80
CA ASN A 195 -26.24 10.34 2.57
C ASN A 195 -25.99 10.37 4.09
N THR A 196 -24.96 9.69 4.59
CA THR A 196 -24.50 9.84 5.96
C THR A 196 -23.21 10.65 6.03
N LYS A 197 -22.97 11.34 7.15
CA LYS A 197 -21.74 12.11 7.39
C LYS A 197 -21.20 11.83 8.78
N ILE A 198 -19.88 11.67 8.89
CA ILE A 198 -19.22 11.63 10.20
C ILE A 198 -19.16 13.06 10.73
N VAL A 199 -19.77 13.30 11.90
CA VAL A 199 -19.79 14.61 12.54
C VAL A 199 -18.83 14.72 13.70
N ASP A 200 -18.59 13.60 14.40
CA ASP A 200 -17.61 13.53 15.47
C ASP A 200 -17.12 12.08 15.70
N TRP A 201 -16.00 11.92 16.37
CA TRP A 201 -15.46 10.62 16.77
C TRP A 201 -14.45 10.76 17.92
N THR A 202 -13.95 9.65 18.42
CA THR A 202 -12.83 9.61 19.39
C THR A 202 -11.48 9.95 18.78
N PHE A 203 -11.31 9.79 17.46
CA PHE A 203 -10.03 9.97 16.78
C PHE A 203 -9.67 11.45 16.58
N ASP A 204 -8.51 11.70 15.99
CA ASP A 204 -8.08 13.05 15.60
C ASP A 204 -9.13 13.71 14.70
N LYS A 205 -9.56 14.93 15.03
CA LYS A 205 -10.65 15.62 14.32
C LYS A 205 -10.17 16.41 13.09
N THR A 206 -8.86 16.44 12.82
CA THR A 206 -8.28 17.16 11.67
C THR A 206 -8.88 16.68 10.34
N PRO A 207 -9.06 15.38 10.07
CA PRO A 207 -9.70 14.93 8.83
C PRO A 207 -11.11 15.47 8.64
N LEU A 208 -11.87 15.61 9.73
CA LEU A 208 -13.23 16.17 9.71
C LEU A 208 -13.21 17.69 9.49
N LYS A 209 -12.27 18.41 10.13
CA LYS A 209 -12.14 19.88 10.01
C LYS A 209 -11.57 20.33 8.67
N SER A 210 -10.70 19.53 8.07
CA SER A 210 -10.02 19.84 6.82
C SER A 210 -10.72 19.25 5.58
N ASN A 211 -11.95 18.76 5.72
CA ASN A 211 -12.77 18.19 4.64
C ASN A 211 -12.02 17.12 3.84
N PHE A 212 -11.36 16.19 4.52
CA PHE A 212 -10.73 15.05 3.85
C PHE A 212 -11.81 14.19 3.18
N SER A 213 -11.50 13.64 2.01
CA SER A 213 -12.39 12.73 1.30
C SER A 213 -12.53 11.40 2.05
N THR A 214 -13.75 10.87 2.09
CA THR A 214 -14.01 9.50 2.52
C THR A 214 -13.50 8.52 1.45
N PRO A 215 -13.18 7.27 1.84
CA PRO A 215 -13.14 6.76 3.21
C PRO A 215 -11.93 7.26 4.03
N TYR A 216 -12.10 7.39 5.35
CA TYR A 216 -11.04 7.83 6.26
C TYR A 216 -10.09 6.69 6.61
N PHE A 217 -8.83 7.05 6.87
CA PHE A 217 -7.74 6.14 7.24
C PHE A 217 -7.23 6.50 8.63
N VAL A 218 -7.43 5.63 9.62
CA VAL A 218 -6.94 5.80 10.98
C VAL A 218 -5.89 4.75 11.27
N TYR A 219 -4.70 5.18 11.67
CA TYR A 219 -3.60 4.30 12.03
C TYR A 219 -3.52 4.22 13.56
N HIS A 220 -3.67 3.02 14.11
CA HIS A 220 -3.56 2.77 15.53
C HIS A 220 -2.39 1.81 15.80
N VAL A 221 -1.49 2.23 16.68
CA VAL A 221 -0.40 1.41 17.16
C VAL A 221 -0.37 1.50 18.67
N TYR A 222 -0.27 0.35 19.32
CA TYR A 222 -0.03 0.26 20.74
C TYR A 222 1.14 -0.70 21.01
N SER A 223 1.70 -0.63 22.20
CA SER A 223 2.78 -1.51 22.65
C SER A 223 2.59 -1.78 24.14
N MET A 224 2.79 -3.03 24.56
CA MET A 224 2.69 -3.47 25.96
C MET A 224 1.30 -3.30 26.62
N ASP A 225 0.24 -3.15 25.83
CA ASP A 225 -1.16 -3.14 26.30
C ASP A 225 -1.91 -4.23 25.54
N ASP A 226 -2.73 -5.04 26.20
CA ASP A 226 -3.54 -6.10 25.57
C ASP A 226 -5.04 -5.78 25.60
N ARG A 227 -5.40 -4.59 26.12
CA ARG A 227 -6.77 -4.14 26.20
C ARG A 227 -7.32 -3.80 24.81
N PRO A 228 -8.59 -4.12 24.53
CA PRO A 228 -9.25 -3.68 23.32
C PRO A 228 -9.25 -2.15 23.17
N LEU A 229 -9.12 -1.68 21.95
CA LEU A 229 -9.33 -0.27 21.61
C LEU A 229 -10.83 0.02 21.61
N ASP A 230 -11.28 0.79 22.59
CA ASP A 230 -12.63 1.32 22.63
C ASP A 230 -12.70 2.68 21.93
N PHE A 231 -13.59 2.81 20.96
CA PHE A 231 -13.76 4.04 20.17
C PHE A 231 -15.22 4.27 19.81
N TRP A 232 -15.59 5.48 19.43
CA TRP A 232 -16.94 5.78 18.95
C TRP A 232 -16.92 6.70 17.74
N ILE A 233 -17.94 6.57 16.91
CA ILE A 233 -18.15 7.34 15.68
C ILE A 233 -19.59 7.87 15.72
N GLU A 234 -19.75 9.18 15.60
CA GLU A 234 -21.04 9.85 15.50
C GLU A 234 -21.33 10.21 14.05
N LEU A 235 -22.49 9.75 13.58
CA LEU A 235 -22.97 9.93 12.22
C LEU A 235 -24.22 10.81 12.22
N ASP A 236 -24.30 11.73 11.28
CA ASP A 236 -25.53 12.38 10.88
C ASP A 236 -26.10 11.66 9.66
N ARG A 237 -27.28 11.06 9.82
CA ARG A 237 -27.95 10.24 8.78
C ARG A 237 -28.84 11.09 7.86
N GLY A 238 -28.91 12.41 8.09
CA GLY A 238 -29.69 13.36 7.31
C GLY A 238 -31.21 13.27 7.50
N THR A 239 -31.76 12.08 7.75
CA THR A 239 -33.17 11.83 8.02
C THR A 239 -33.36 10.97 9.28
N PRO A 240 -34.40 11.22 10.09
CA PRO A 240 -34.72 10.40 11.26
C PRO A 240 -35.10 8.96 10.92
N ASP A 241 -35.72 8.74 9.76
CA ASP A 241 -36.31 7.46 9.36
C ASP A 241 -35.35 6.61 8.50
N TYR A 242 -34.04 6.86 8.57
CA TYR A 242 -33.08 6.04 7.81
C TYR A 242 -33.04 4.63 8.44
N GLU A 243 -33.30 3.57 7.65
CA GLU A 243 -33.20 2.18 8.11
C GLU A 243 -32.05 1.40 7.45
N GLY A 244 -31.33 2.04 6.51
CA GLY A 244 -30.18 1.43 5.85
C GLY A 244 -28.91 1.44 6.71
N ALA A 245 -27.92 0.70 6.22
CA ALA A 245 -26.55 0.70 6.71
C ALA A 245 -25.99 2.13 6.78
N ALA A 246 -25.38 2.48 7.90
CA ALA A 246 -24.87 3.81 8.19
C ALA A 246 -23.35 3.90 7.99
N LEU A 247 -22.62 2.81 8.19
CA LEU A 247 -21.17 2.81 8.21
C LEU A 247 -20.59 1.48 7.75
N ARG A 248 -19.55 1.55 6.92
CA ARG A 248 -18.67 0.40 6.66
C ARG A 248 -17.34 0.62 7.38
N LEU A 249 -16.93 -0.38 8.13
CA LEU A 249 -15.62 -0.42 8.80
C LEU A 249 -14.77 -1.53 8.19
N GLY A 250 -13.56 -1.16 7.79
CA GLY A 250 -12.53 -2.10 7.38
C GLY A 250 -11.42 -2.13 8.42
N ILE A 251 -10.95 -3.30 8.83
CA ILE A 251 -9.89 -3.48 9.81
C ILE A 251 -8.73 -4.22 9.15
N GLY A 252 -7.64 -3.52 8.90
CA GLY A 252 -6.37 -4.10 8.43
C GLY A 252 -5.43 -4.33 9.63
N ALA A 253 -5.24 -5.57 10.05
CA ALA A 253 -4.32 -5.92 11.14
C ALA A 253 -2.97 -6.36 10.58
N HIS A 254 -1.88 -5.93 11.22
CA HIS A 254 -0.51 -6.19 10.79
C HIS A 254 0.32 -6.79 11.93
N PHE A 255 0.75 -8.04 11.77
CA PHE A 255 1.52 -8.81 12.76
C PHE A 255 3.00 -8.84 12.37
N MET A 256 3.71 -7.76 12.67
CA MET A 256 5.15 -7.66 12.42
C MET A 256 5.94 -8.42 13.49
N TYR A 257 7.10 -8.97 13.11
CA TYR A 257 8.01 -9.68 14.04
C TYR A 257 7.42 -10.97 14.65
N HIS A 258 6.58 -11.69 13.88
CA HIS A 258 5.98 -12.97 14.27
C HIS A 258 6.39 -14.12 13.32
N ASP A 259 7.69 -14.23 13.05
CA ASP A 259 8.26 -15.27 12.17
C ASP A 259 7.96 -16.71 12.64
N ALA A 260 7.83 -16.92 13.95
CA ALA A 260 7.44 -18.19 14.55
C ALA A 260 6.08 -18.72 14.07
N TYR A 261 5.22 -17.83 13.55
CA TYR A 261 3.88 -18.17 13.06
C TYR A 261 3.82 -18.37 11.53
N TYR A 262 4.95 -18.25 10.83
CA TYR A 262 4.98 -18.40 9.39
C TYR A 262 4.72 -19.85 9.00
N THR A 263 3.81 -20.05 8.05
CA THR A 263 3.57 -21.37 7.46
C THR A 263 4.73 -21.77 6.56
N GLU A 264 4.88 -23.05 6.30
CA GLU A 264 5.94 -23.55 5.41
C GLU A 264 5.76 -23.02 3.98
N GLU A 265 4.52 -22.91 3.50
CA GLU A 265 4.21 -22.33 2.19
C GLU A 265 4.67 -20.88 2.09
N PHE A 266 4.52 -20.10 3.16
CA PHE A 266 4.97 -18.72 3.17
C PHE A 266 6.50 -18.63 3.15
N LYS A 267 7.19 -19.43 3.97
CA LYS A 267 8.66 -19.51 3.97
C LYS A 267 9.18 -19.93 2.60
N ASP A 268 8.56 -20.91 1.95
CA ASP A 268 8.93 -21.37 0.62
C ASP A 268 8.67 -20.32 -0.45
N PHE A 269 7.56 -19.57 -0.34
CA PHE A 269 7.29 -18.45 -1.22
C PHE A 269 8.36 -17.35 -1.11
N LEU A 270 8.81 -17.02 0.12
CA LEU A 270 9.86 -16.03 0.34
C LEU A 270 11.21 -16.45 -0.27
N LYS A 271 11.51 -17.75 -0.34
CA LYS A 271 12.72 -18.28 -0.99
C LYS A 271 12.73 -18.09 -2.52
N LEU A 272 11.58 -17.82 -3.15
CA LEU A 272 11.49 -17.56 -4.59
C LEU A 272 12.05 -16.18 -4.98
N PHE A 273 12.23 -15.29 -4.00
CA PHE A 273 12.79 -13.97 -4.26
C PHE A 273 14.28 -14.07 -4.58
N PRO A 274 14.75 -13.43 -5.66
CA PRO A 274 16.17 -13.44 -6.00
C PRO A 274 16.98 -12.62 -5.00
N GLU A 275 18.27 -12.94 -4.83
CA GLU A 275 19.12 -12.32 -3.80
C GLU A 275 19.27 -10.79 -3.90
N TRP A 276 19.03 -10.20 -5.07
CA TRP A 276 19.04 -8.74 -5.26
C TRP A 276 17.71 -8.07 -4.88
N SER A 277 16.71 -8.85 -4.48
CA SER A 277 15.42 -8.39 -3.97
C SER A 277 15.35 -8.61 -2.47
N TYR A 278 14.71 -7.69 -1.76
CA TYR A 278 14.51 -7.74 -0.32
C TYR A 278 13.00 -7.76 -0.05
N PRO A 279 12.42 -8.94 0.21
CA PRO A 279 11.04 -9.05 0.67
C PRO A 279 10.96 -8.53 2.12
N LEU A 280 10.14 -7.51 2.35
CA LEU A 280 9.73 -7.09 3.69
C LEU A 280 8.43 -7.81 4.02
N ASP A 281 8.52 -8.82 4.89
CA ASP A 281 7.43 -9.75 5.13
C ASP A 281 6.84 -9.68 6.54
N TRP A 282 5.53 -10.00 6.63
CA TRP A 282 4.79 -10.18 7.88
C TRP A 282 3.42 -10.82 7.61
N LEU A 283 2.70 -11.20 8.68
CA LEU A 283 1.33 -11.73 8.57
C LEU A 283 0.30 -10.59 8.67
N ALA A 284 -0.80 -10.67 7.94
CA ALA A 284 -1.84 -9.66 7.98
C ALA A 284 -3.24 -10.26 7.92
N SER A 285 -4.22 -9.47 8.37
CA SER A 285 -5.63 -9.77 8.14
C SER A 285 -6.40 -8.54 7.71
N TYR A 286 -7.46 -8.75 6.96
CA TYR A 286 -8.41 -7.71 6.59
C TYR A 286 -9.84 -8.19 6.89
N GLU A 287 -10.62 -7.38 7.60
CA GLU A 287 -12.05 -7.62 7.81
C GLU A 287 -12.88 -6.42 7.39
N SER A 288 -13.96 -6.63 6.63
CA SER A 288 -14.93 -5.58 6.25
C SER A 288 -16.29 -5.87 6.85
N ARG A 289 -16.85 -4.95 7.65
CA ARG A 289 -18.15 -5.07 8.31
C ARG A 289 -19.02 -3.83 8.08
N ILE A 290 -20.33 -4.04 8.03
CA ILE A 290 -21.34 -3.01 7.80
C ILE A 290 -22.21 -2.87 9.05
N PHE A 291 -22.55 -1.63 9.43
CA PHE A 291 -23.30 -1.26 10.64
C PHE A 291 -24.38 -0.21 10.37
#